data_AF-A0A822EQ73-F1
#
_entry.id   AF-A0A822EQ73-F1
#
_cell.length_a   1.000
_cell.length_b   1.000
_cell.length_c   1.000
_cell.angle_alpha   90.00
_cell.angle_beta   90.00
_cell.angle_gamma   90.00
#
_symmetry.space_group_name_H-M   'P 1'
#
loop_
_entity.id
_entity.type
_entity.pdbx_description
1 polymer ?
#
loop_
_entity_poly.entity_id
_entity_poly.type
_entity_poly.pdbx_seq_one_letter_code
_entity_poly.pdbx_strand_id
1 'polypeptide(L)'
;VGVQLKPFLPQLQPTLLKGLNDPARQVRVKAGNALGLLSQIHVRIDPIFIELLNGLKMNDDSSFKETYLLALKNCLTAVASKISDDVKKQTEQTLVTCQSNESDVVRQLASNCKEILLSPN
;
A
#
# COMPACT_ATOMS: atom_id res chain seq x y z
N VAL A 1 4.16 20.78 8.41
CA VAL A 1 3.35 20.84 7.16
C VAL A 1 2.17 19.86 7.15
N GLY A 2 2.31 18.60 7.60
CA GLY A 2 1.23 17.59 7.49
C GLY A 2 -0.11 17.88 8.20
N VAL A 3 -0.14 18.67 9.28
CA VAL A 3 -1.38 18.95 10.04
C VAL A 3 -2.40 19.79 9.25
N GLN A 4 -1.92 20.67 8.35
CA GLN A 4 -2.80 21.51 7.53
C GLN A 4 -3.49 20.74 6.38
N LEU A 5 -3.04 19.51 6.10
CA LEU A 5 -3.62 18.66 5.05
C LEU A 5 -4.81 17.82 5.55
N LYS A 6 -5.03 17.72 6.87
CA LYS A 6 -6.13 16.95 7.47
C LYS A 6 -7.51 17.25 6.84
N PRO A 7 -7.91 18.51 6.61
CA PRO A 7 -9.21 18.81 5.99
C PRO A 7 -9.35 18.31 4.54
N PHE A 8 -8.24 18.17 3.82
CA PHE A 8 -8.22 17.77 2.41
C PHE A 8 -8.08 16.25 2.23
N LEU A 9 -7.88 15.49 3.32
CA LEU A 9 -7.71 14.03 3.27
C LEU A 9 -8.82 13.30 2.50
N PRO A 10 -10.12 13.60 2.70
CA PRO A 10 -11.19 12.91 1.99
C PRO A 10 -11.14 13.13 0.47
N GLN A 11 -10.55 14.24 0.01
CA GLN A 11 -10.43 14.59 -1.40
C GLN A 11 -9.13 14.05 -2.03
N LEU A 12 -8.05 14.02 -1.26
CA LEU A 12 -6.75 13.55 -1.71
C LEU A 12 -6.69 12.02 -1.82
N GLN A 13 -7.27 11.28 -0.86
CA GLN A 13 -7.17 9.82 -0.85
C GLN A 13 -7.75 9.16 -2.11
N PRO A 14 -8.98 9.46 -2.57
CA PRO A 14 -9.50 8.87 -3.81
C PRO A 14 -8.65 9.24 -5.03
N THR A 15 -8.10 10.45 -5.07
CA THR A 15 -7.22 10.91 -6.14
C THR A 15 -5.91 10.11 -6.19
N LEU A 16 -5.29 9.87 -5.03
CA LEU A 16 -4.07 9.07 -4.96
C LEU A 16 -4.34 7.59 -5.26
N LEU A 17 -5.45 7.02 -4.80
CA LEU A 17 -5.84 5.65 -5.12
C LEU A 17 -6.08 5.48 -6.63
N LYS A 18 -6.71 6.46 -7.29
CA LYS A 18 -6.80 6.48 -8.77
C LYS A 18 -5.42 6.56 -9.42
N GLY A 19 -4.51 7.36 -8.88
CA GLY A 19 -3.13 7.48 -9.38
C GLY A 19 -2.33 6.17 -9.35
N LEU A 20 -2.69 5.21 -8.50
CA LEU A 20 -2.10 3.86 -8.49
C LEU A 20 -2.47 3.02 -9.72
N ASN A 21 -3.47 3.43 -10.49
CA ASN A 21 -3.89 2.74 -11.72
C ASN A 21 -3.50 3.52 -12.99
N ASP A 22 -2.66 4.55 -12.85
CA ASP A 22 -2.20 5.34 -13.99
C ASP A 22 -1.29 4.50 -14.92
N PRO A 23 -1.43 4.65 -16.25
CA PRO A 23 -0.58 3.94 -17.21
C PRO A 23 0.91 4.26 -17.01
N ALA A 24 1.24 5.48 -16.58
CA ALA A 24 2.62 5.87 -16.30
C ALA A 24 3.05 5.37 -14.92
N ARG A 25 4.03 4.44 -14.91
CA ARG A 25 4.66 3.91 -13.67
C ARG A 25 5.08 5.01 -12.69
N GLN A 26 5.60 6.13 -13.18
CA GLN A 26 6.05 7.24 -12.35
C GLN A 26 4.91 7.91 -11.57
N VAL A 27 3.70 7.95 -12.13
CA VAL A 27 2.52 8.46 -11.43
C VAL A 27 2.11 7.49 -10.33
N ARG A 28 2.09 6.18 -10.61
CA ARG A 28 1.80 5.13 -9.60
C ARG A 28 2.76 5.20 -8.41
N VAL A 29 4.06 5.30 -8.66
CA VAL A 29 5.08 5.40 -7.60
C VAL A 29 4.88 6.67 -6.76
N LYS A 30 4.63 7.82 -7.40
CA LYS A 30 4.37 9.09 -6.69
C LYS A 30 3.09 9.02 -5.85
N ALA A 31 2.04 8.40 -6.38
CA ALA A 31 0.78 8.20 -5.67
C ALA A 31 0.96 7.29 -4.45
N GLY A 32 1.70 6.20 -4.58
CA GLY A 32 2.03 5.30 -3.47
C GLY A 32 2.85 5.97 -2.38
N ASN A 33 3.85 6.78 -2.74
CA ASN A 33 4.62 7.57 -1.78
C ASN A 33 3.74 8.57 -1.03
N ALA A 34 2.87 9.29 -1.76
CA ALA A 34 1.95 10.25 -1.17
C ALA A 34 0.93 9.57 -0.24
N LEU A 35 0.46 8.35 -0.56
CA LEU A 35 -0.41 7.57 0.33
C LEU A 35 0.30 7.17 1.63
N GLY A 36 1.58 6.82 1.57
CA GLY A 36 2.39 6.55 2.76
C GLY A 36 2.51 7.77 3.69
N LEU A 37 2.64 8.98 3.13
CA LEU A 37 2.63 10.22 3.90
C LEU A 37 1.24 10.55 4.44
N LEU A 38 0.21 10.33 3.62
CA LEU A 38 -1.18 10.58 3.96
C LEU A 38 -1.67 9.68 5.10
N SER A 39 -1.24 8.41 5.12
CA SER A 39 -1.63 7.44 6.15
C SER A 39 -1.15 7.86 7.55
N GLN A 40 -0.01 8.56 7.67
CA GLN A 40 0.52 9.04 8.96
C GLN A 40 -0.41 10.05 9.66
N ILE A 41 -1.17 10.83 8.90
CA ILE A 41 -2.07 11.88 9.40
C ILE A 41 -3.54 11.46 9.41
N HIS A 42 -3.86 10.28 8.89
CA HIS A 42 -5.21 9.73 8.82
C HIS A 42 -5.62 9.06 10.13
N VAL A 43 -6.87 9.24 10.55
CA VAL A 43 -7.39 8.69 11.84
C VAL A 43 -7.74 7.20 11.73
N ARG A 44 -8.14 6.74 10.54
CA ARG A 44 -8.55 5.35 10.28
C ARG A 44 -7.79 4.77 9.09
N ILE A 45 -6.71 4.03 9.32
CA ILE A 45 -5.83 3.60 8.22
C ILE A 45 -6.30 2.31 7.52
N ASP A 46 -7.06 1.46 8.20
CA ASP A 46 -7.54 0.18 7.69
C ASP A 46 -8.17 0.25 6.28
N PRO A 47 -9.06 1.21 5.95
CA PRO A 47 -9.62 1.31 4.62
C PRO A 47 -8.57 1.50 3.51
N ILE A 48 -7.47 2.21 3.79
CA ILE A 48 -6.39 2.42 2.81
C ILE A 48 -5.71 1.08 2.50
N PHE A 49 -5.47 0.26 3.52
CA PHE A 49 -4.88 -1.07 3.34
C PHE A 49 -5.81 -1.98 2.56
N ILE A 50 -7.11 -2.02 2.90
CA ILE A 50 -8.09 -2.83 2.17
C ILE A 50 -8.11 -2.48 0.68
N GLU A 51 -8.10 -1.19 0.33
CA GLU A 51 -8.04 -0.73 -1.07
C GLU A 51 -6.74 -1.18 -1.77
N LEU A 52 -5.58 -1.08 -1.11
CA LEU A 52 -4.31 -1.56 -1.65
C LEU A 52 -4.31 -3.07 -1.89
N LEU A 53 -4.85 -3.85 -0.95
CA LEU A 53 -4.95 -5.31 -1.06
C LEU A 53 -5.91 -5.71 -2.19
N ASN A 54 -7.02 -5.00 -2.35
CA ASN A 54 -7.94 -5.22 -3.46
C ASN A 54 -7.25 -4.93 -4.80
N GLY A 55 -6.52 -3.81 -4.90
CA GLY A 55 -5.73 -3.49 -6.08
C GLY A 55 -4.70 -4.57 -6.44
N LEU A 56 -4.01 -5.14 -5.45
CA LEU A 56 -3.07 -6.26 -5.66
C LEU A 56 -3.75 -7.53 -6.17
N LYS A 57 -4.99 -7.80 -5.72
CA LYS A 57 -5.76 -8.99 -6.12
C LYS A 57 -6.40 -8.83 -7.49
N MET A 58 -6.77 -7.61 -7.87
CA MET A 58 -7.48 -7.33 -9.13
C MET A 58 -6.55 -7.17 -10.34
N ASN A 59 -5.30 -6.75 -10.12
CA ASN A 59 -4.33 -6.57 -11.21
C ASN A 59 -3.48 -7.81 -11.34
N ASP A 60 -3.42 -8.44 -12.51
CA ASP A 60 -2.54 -9.59 -12.75
C ASP A 60 -1.17 -9.22 -13.32
N ASP A 61 -1.06 -8.05 -13.95
CA ASP A 61 0.19 -7.53 -14.50
C ASP A 61 1.21 -7.22 -13.39
N SER A 62 2.39 -7.84 -13.50
CA SER A 62 3.50 -7.67 -12.56
C SER A 62 3.91 -6.21 -12.37
N SER A 63 3.85 -5.37 -13.42
CA SER A 63 4.19 -3.94 -13.34
C SER A 63 3.26 -3.15 -12.43
N PHE A 64 1.98 -3.52 -12.39
CA PHE A 64 1.02 -2.95 -11.45
C PHE A 64 1.24 -3.51 -10.05
N LYS A 65 1.34 -4.85 -9.91
CA LYS A 65 1.62 -5.50 -8.62
C LYS A 65 2.85 -4.92 -7.93
N GLU A 66 3.94 -4.69 -8.66
CA GLU A 66 5.16 -4.05 -8.15
C GLU A 66 4.87 -2.68 -7.53
N THR A 67 4.17 -1.79 -8.26
CA THR A 67 3.89 -0.44 -7.75
C THR A 67 2.89 -0.43 -6.60
N TYR A 68 1.94 -1.36 -6.57
CA TYR A 68 1.05 -1.55 -5.43
C TYR A 68 1.80 -2.08 -4.20
N LEU A 69 2.73 -3.03 -4.36
CA LEU A 69 3.58 -3.51 -3.26
C LEU A 69 4.50 -2.42 -2.74
N LEU A 70 5.03 -1.55 -3.61
CA LEU A 70 5.79 -0.37 -3.17
C LEU A 70 4.92 0.61 -2.35
N ALA A 71 3.69 0.87 -2.79
CA ALA A 71 2.74 1.69 -2.03
C ALA A 71 2.42 1.05 -0.67
N LEU A 72 2.16 -0.25 -0.64
CA LEU A 72 1.90 -1.01 0.59
C LEU A 72 3.10 -0.97 1.53
N LYS A 73 4.32 -1.17 1.03
CA LYS A 73 5.56 -1.04 1.81
C LYS A 73 5.65 0.31 2.49
N ASN A 74 5.43 1.40 1.75
CA ASN A 74 5.49 2.75 2.29
C ASN A 74 4.44 2.98 3.40
N CYS A 75 3.22 2.48 3.21
CA CYS A 75 2.18 2.53 4.22
C CYS A 75 2.53 1.69 5.46
N LEU A 76 3.03 0.47 5.28
CA LEU A 76 3.46 -0.40 6.38
C LEU A 76 4.58 0.25 7.20
N THR A 77 5.64 0.74 6.54
CA THR A 77 6.74 1.43 7.24
C THR A 77 6.26 2.65 8.02
N ALA A 78 5.23 3.34 7.53
CA ALA A 78 4.71 4.55 8.16
C ALA A 78 3.76 4.27 9.34
N VAL A 79 2.91 3.24 9.24
CA VAL A 79 1.77 3.07 10.15
C VAL A 79 1.39 1.61 10.47
N ALA A 80 2.28 0.63 10.27
CA ALA A 80 1.97 -0.79 10.55
C ALA A 80 1.51 -1.06 11.99
N SER A 81 1.95 -0.28 12.98
CA SER A 81 1.53 -0.44 14.39
C SER A 81 0.09 0.03 14.67
N LYS A 82 -0.58 0.66 13.70
CA LYS A 82 -1.92 1.23 13.85
C LYS A 82 -3.02 0.45 13.12
N ILE A 83 -2.69 -0.60 12.38
CA ILE A 83 -3.69 -1.39 11.65
C ILE A 83 -4.33 -2.43 12.58
N SER A 84 -5.58 -2.80 12.31
CA SER A 84 -6.23 -3.89 13.05
C SER A 84 -5.62 -5.26 12.74
N ASP A 85 -5.80 -6.22 13.66
CA ASP A 85 -5.35 -7.60 13.49
C ASP A 85 -6.00 -8.29 12.27
N ASP A 86 -7.26 -7.97 11.97
CA ASP A 86 -7.96 -8.48 10.79
C ASP A 86 -7.29 -8.02 9.49
N VAL A 87 -6.96 -6.73 9.39
CA VAL A 87 -6.24 -6.17 8.23
C VAL A 87 -4.82 -6.71 8.16
N LYS A 88 -4.14 -6.89 9.29
CA LYS A 88 -2.82 -7.51 9.36
C LYS A 88 -2.86 -8.94 8.79
N LYS A 89 -3.82 -9.76 9.22
CA LYS A 89 -4.02 -11.12 8.72
C LYS A 89 -4.34 -11.15 7.22
N GLN A 90 -5.21 -10.26 6.75
CA GLN A 90 -5.55 -10.17 5.33
C GLN A 90 -4.36 -9.72 4.47
N THR A 91 -3.54 -8.81 5.01
CA THR A 91 -2.31 -8.35 4.38
C THR A 91 -1.33 -9.51 4.25
N GLU A 92 -1.09 -10.27 5.32
CA GLU A 92 -0.21 -11.43 5.28
C GLU A 92 -0.65 -12.46 4.24
N GLN A 93 -1.95 -12.81 4.20
CA GLN A 93 -2.50 -13.74 3.22
C GLN A 93 -2.25 -13.29 1.78
N THR A 94 -2.50 -12.00 1.51
CA THR A 94 -2.29 -11.43 0.17
C THR A 94 -0.81 -11.45 -0.22
N LEU A 95 0.09 -11.12 0.72
CA LEU A 95 1.53 -11.14 0.48
C LEU A 95 2.04 -12.56 0.18
N VAL A 96 1.55 -13.57 0.89
CA VAL A 96 1.88 -14.99 0.60
C VAL A 96 1.45 -15.38 -0.80
N THR A 97 0.27 -14.94 -1.27
CA THR A 97 -0.15 -15.16 -2.66
C THR A 97 0.78 -14.46 -3.66
N CYS A 98 1.23 -13.22 -3.37
CA CYS A 98 2.17 -12.50 -4.23
C CYS A 98 3.56 -13.13 -4.28
N GLN A 99 3.98 -13.87 -3.25
CA GLN A 99 5.25 -14.62 -3.25
C GLN A 99 5.27 -15.78 -4.24
N SER A 100 4.12 -16.22 -4.76
CA SER A 100 4.04 -17.22 -5.82
C SER A 100 3.99 -16.61 -7.24
N ASN A 101 4.19 -15.29 -7.38
CA ASN A 101 4.17 -14.64 -8.69
C ASN A 101 5.41 -14.97 -9.52
N GLU A 102 5.27 -14.97 -10.85
CA GLU A 102 6.37 -15.26 -11.79
C GLU A 102 7.50 -14.21 -11.73
N SER A 103 7.17 -12.94 -11.41
CA SER A 103 8.17 -11.88 -11.30
C SER A 103 8.97 -11.95 -10.00
N ASP A 104 10.30 -12.06 -10.13
CA ASP A 104 11.25 -12.02 -9.01
C ASP A 104 11.10 -10.74 -8.17
N VAL A 105 10.85 -9.61 -8.84
CA VAL A 105 10.70 -8.31 -8.19
C VAL A 105 9.45 -8.29 -7.31
N VAL A 106 8.32 -8.80 -7.81
CA VAL A 106 7.07 -8.92 -7.04
C VAL A 106 7.28 -9.82 -5.84
N ARG A 107 7.95 -10.97 -6.00
CA ARG A 107 8.25 -11.89 -4.89
C ARG A 107 9.11 -11.24 -3.81
N GLN A 108 10.18 -10.54 -4.20
CA GLN A 108 11.06 -9.83 -3.25
C GLN A 108 10.33 -8.71 -2.51
N LEU A 109 9.53 -7.90 -3.22
CA LEU A 109 8.76 -6.84 -2.60
C LEU A 109 7.71 -7.37 -1.62
N ALA A 110 7.05 -8.48 -1.96
CA ALA A 110 6.08 -9.12 -1.07
C ALA A 110 6.74 -9.65 0.21
N SER A 111 7.91 -10.30 0.09
CA SER A 111 8.70 -10.75 1.24
C SER A 111 9.11 -9.58 2.14
N ASN A 112 9.61 -8.48 1.56
CA ASN A 112 9.98 -7.29 2.31
C ASN A 112 8.78 -6.67 3.05
N CYS A 113 7.61 -6.61 2.41
CA CYS A 113 6.39 -6.13 3.07
C CYS A 113 5.98 -7.04 4.23
N LYS A 114 6.12 -8.36 4.07
CA LYS A 114 5.79 -9.34 5.12
C LYS A 114 6.72 -9.18 6.32
N GLU A 115 8.02 -8.99 6.08
CA GLU A 115 9.01 -8.75 7.14
C GLU A 115 8.66 -7.50 7.96
N ILE A 116 8.34 -6.39 7.30
CA ILE A 116 7.93 -5.12 7.97
C ILE A 116 6.65 -5.32 8.78
N LEU A 117 5.68 -6.08 8.25
CA LEU A 117 4.41 -6.35 8.94
C LEU A 117 4.60 -7.17 10.23
N LEU A 118 5.56 -8.10 10.23
CA LEU A 118 5.87 -8.97 11.38
C LEU A 118 6.79 -8.29 12.39
N SER A 119 7.64 -7.36 11.95
CA SER A 119 8.55 -6.57 12.80
C SER A 119 8.26 -5.07 12.67
N PRO A 120 7.12 -4.57 13.18
CA PRO A 120 6.84 -3.14 13.17
C PRO A 120 7.80 -2.41 14.12
N ASN A 121 8.48 -1.37 13.60
CA ASN A 121 9.31 -0.45 14.39
C ASN A 121 8.46 0.35 15.38
#